data_AF-A0A0W1ADB7-F1
#
_entry.id   AF-A0A0W1ADB7-F1
#
_cell.length_a   1.000
_cell.length_b   1.000
_cell.length_c   1.000
_cell.angle_alpha   90.00
_cell.angle_beta   90.00
_cell.angle_gamma   90.00
#
_symmetry.space_group_name_H-M   'P 1'
#
loop_
_entity.id
_entity.type
_entity.pdbx_description
1 polymer ?
#
loop_
_entity_poly.entity_id
_entity_poly.type
_entity_poly.pdbx_seq_one_letter_code
_entity_poly.pdbx_strand_id
1 'polypeptide(L)'
;MDEVTVNVRQVHVTDIDSDVPESIVVLDNKLKDMLTTVESKLMNPLAYTGDDLRGYLVSLKNLEKELEGALNGVFTLVNFMSSKDKDFKELFYNGEEMESFSEFLAESLSKLEEAESKN
;
A
#
# COMPACT_ATOMS: atom_id res chain seq x y z
N MET A 1 -5.25 -30.80 12.52
CA MET A 1 -5.94 -29.73 11.79
C MET A 1 -4.99 -28.57 11.87
N ASP A 2 -4.20 -28.41 10.81
CA ASP A 2 -3.06 -27.51 10.82
C ASP A 2 -3.53 -26.06 10.82
N GLU A 3 -3.02 -25.29 11.79
CA GLU A 3 -3.13 -23.84 11.82
C GLU A 3 -2.45 -23.28 10.57
N VAL A 4 -3.26 -22.91 9.58
CA VAL A 4 -2.83 -21.96 8.56
C VAL A 4 -3.08 -20.56 9.13
N THR A 5 -2.34 -20.21 10.18
CA THR A 5 -2.04 -18.80 10.46
C THR A 5 -1.10 -18.35 9.37
N VAL A 6 -1.65 -17.82 8.28
CA VAL A 6 -0.89 -16.93 7.41
C VAL A 6 -0.63 -15.68 8.24
N ASN A 7 0.43 -15.74 9.03
CA ASN A 7 1.01 -14.59 9.67
C ASN A 7 1.65 -13.81 8.51
N VAL A 8 0.87 -13.01 7.80
CA VAL A 8 1.41 -11.96 6.91
C VAL A 8 2.02 -10.91 7.84
N ARG A 9 3.12 -11.27 8.50
CA ARG A 9 3.97 -10.28 9.16
C ARG A 9 4.53 -9.45 8.03
N GLN A 10 3.98 -8.24 7.93
CA GLN A 10 4.36 -7.15 7.04
C GLN A 10 5.74 -7.35 6.41
N VAL A 11 5.73 -7.68 5.13
CA VAL A 11 6.95 -7.78 4.35
C VAL A 11 7.26 -6.39 3.83
N HIS A 12 7.94 -5.63 4.69
CA HIS A 12 8.35 -4.26 4.40
C HIS A 12 9.49 -4.27 3.40
N VAL A 13 9.61 -3.20 2.59
CA VAL A 13 10.90 -2.83 1.99
C VAL A 13 11.85 -2.47 3.14
N THR A 14 12.48 -3.50 3.71
CA THR A 14 13.43 -3.40 4.84
C THR A 14 14.86 -3.53 4.34
N ASP A 15 15.04 -4.16 3.18
CA ASP A 15 16.29 -4.20 2.43
C ASP A 15 16.26 -3.09 1.37
N ILE A 16 16.54 -1.85 1.79
CA ILE A 16 16.83 -0.77 0.84
C ILE A 16 18.21 -1.09 0.25
N ASP A 17 18.22 -1.95 -0.78
CA ASP A 17 19.32 -2.02 -1.73
C ASP A 17 19.52 -0.61 -2.30
N SER A 18 20.76 -0.16 -2.48
CA SER A 18 21.06 1.22 -2.93
C SER A 18 20.44 1.56 -4.29
N ASP A 19 20.00 0.53 -5.00
CA ASP A 19 19.44 0.60 -6.33
C ASP A 19 17.90 0.75 -6.34
N VAL A 20 17.23 0.71 -5.19
CA VAL A 20 15.79 1.01 -5.10
C VAL A 20 15.59 2.52 -5.24
N PRO A 21 14.79 2.99 -6.22
CA PRO A 21 14.52 4.42 -6.40
C PRO A 21 13.86 5.03 -5.17
N GLU A 22 14.26 6.26 -4.84
CA GLU A 22 13.68 7.03 -3.74
C GLU A 22 12.16 7.18 -3.87
N SER A 23 11.64 7.31 -5.09
CA SER A 23 10.20 7.37 -5.37
C SER A 23 9.44 6.14 -4.86
N ILE A 24 10.03 4.94 -4.98
CA ILE A 24 9.43 3.69 -4.47
C ILE A 24 9.48 3.65 -2.95
N VAL A 25 10.57 4.10 -2.34
CA VAL A 25 10.69 4.19 -0.88
C VAL A 25 9.67 5.17 -0.30
N VAL A 26 9.50 6.34 -0.93
CA VAL A 26 8.50 7.34 -0.53
C VAL A 26 7.09 6.77 -0.67
N LEU A 27 6.81 6.04 -1.75
CA LEU A 27 5.53 5.38 -1.96
C LEU A 27 5.23 4.32 -0.87
N ASP A 28 6.18 3.43 -0.60
CA ASP A 28 6.06 2.39 0.43
C ASP A 28 5.76 3.01 1.81
N ASN A 29 6.45 4.08 2.18
CA ASN A 29 6.18 4.79 3.43
C ASN A 29 4.79 5.44 3.46
N LYS A 30 4.36 6.09 2.38
CA LYS A 30 3.01 6.68 2.29
C LYS A 30 1.92 5.62 2.46
N LEU A 31 2.06 4.47 1.80
CA LEU A 31 1.11 3.37 1.92
C LEU A 31 1.04 2.83 3.36
N LYS A 32 2.18 2.75 4.07
CA LYS A 32 2.21 2.36 5.50
C LYS A 32 1.54 3.38 6.41
N ASP A 33 1.79 4.67 6.20
CA ASP A 33 1.17 5.73 6.99
C ASP A 33 -0.36 5.70 6.85
N MET A 34 -0.84 5.44 5.63
CA MET A 34 -2.26 5.31 5.34
C MET A 34 -2.86 4.04 5.94
N LEU A 35 -2.16 2.90 5.85
CA LEU A 35 -2.60 1.65 6.47
C LEU A 35 -2.72 1.83 7.98
N THR A 36 -1.70 2.41 8.63
CA THR A 36 -1.70 2.72 10.07
C THR A 36 -2.89 3.60 10.45
N THR A 37 -3.19 4.59 9.61
CA THR A 37 -4.34 5.48 9.82
C THR A 37 -5.66 4.73 9.73
N VAL A 38 -5.84 3.86 8.73
CA VAL A 38 -7.04 3.03 8.55
C VAL A 38 -7.20 2.02 9.69
N GLU A 39 -6.13 1.32 10.06
CA GLU A 39 -6.10 0.38 11.19
C GLU A 39 -6.49 1.09 12.49
N SER A 40 -5.97 2.30 12.73
CA SER A 40 -6.36 3.10 13.90
C SER A 40 -7.85 3.46 13.91
N LYS A 41 -8.43 3.79 12.75
CA LYS A 41 -9.87 4.08 12.64
C LYS A 41 -10.71 2.82 12.85
N LEU A 42 -10.25 1.67 12.35
CA LEU A 42 -10.88 0.36 12.55
C LEU A 42 -10.79 -0.13 14.01
N MET A 43 -9.72 0.18 14.72
CA MET A 43 -9.54 -0.14 16.14
C MET A 43 -10.44 0.68 17.08
N ASN A 44 -10.88 1.86 16.64
CA ASN A 44 -11.81 2.69 17.41
C ASN A 44 -13.07 3.11 16.61
N PRO A 45 -13.95 2.17 16.24
CA PRO A 45 -15.19 2.45 15.50
C PRO A 45 -16.12 3.44 16.19
N LEU A 46 -16.09 3.45 17.53
CA LEU A 46 -16.99 4.28 18.35
C LEU A 46 -16.63 5.76 18.32
N ALA A 47 -15.44 6.12 17.82
CA ALA A 47 -15.09 7.50 17.54
C ALA A 47 -15.84 8.07 16.33
N TYR A 48 -16.44 7.22 15.49
CA TYR A 48 -17.25 7.65 14.36
C TYR A 48 -18.69 7.96 14.81
N THR A 49 -19.11 9.21 14.66
CA THR A 49 -20.43 9.70 15.07
C THR A 49 -21.44 9.77 13.92
N GLY A 50 -21.12 9.23 12.74
CA GLY A 50 -21.98 9.30 11.56
C GLY A 50 -23.11 8.26 11.54
N ASP A 51 -24.16 8.57 10.78
CA ASP A 51 -25.41 7.79 10.73
C ASP A 51 -25.26 6.38 10.12
N ASP A 52 -24.24 6.17 9.27
CA ASP A 52 -23.95 4.88 8.63
C ASP A 52 -22.58 4.30 9.05
N LEU A 53 -22.44 4.06 10.36
CA LEU A 53 -21.25 3.40 10.93
C LEU A 53 -20.92 2.07 10.21
N ARG A 54 -21.93 1.31 9.79
CA ARG A 54 -21.70 0.02 9.12
C ARG A 54 -21.10 0.20 7.74
N GLY A 55 -21.64 1.10 6.91
CA GLY A 55 -21.09 1.42 5.60
C GLY A 55 -19.67 1.96 5.72
N TYR A 56 -19.43 2.85 6.68
CA TYR A 56 -18.10 3.38 6.97
C TYR A 56 -17.08 2.29 7.30
N LEU A 57 -17.41 1.36 8.21
CA LEU A 57 -16.52 0.26 8.57
C LEU A 57 -16.26 -0.71 7.41
N VAL A 58 -17.23 -0.93 6.54
CA VAL A 58 -17.03 -1.74 5.32
C VAL A 58 -16.05 -1.05 4.38
N SER A 59 -16.19 0.26 4.16
CA SER A 59 -15.27 1.03 3.34
C SER A 59 -13.84 1.01 3.89
N LEU A 60 -13.67 1.19 5.21
CA LEU A 60 -12.35 1.11 5.84
C LEU A 60 -11.70 -0.28 5.70
N LYS A 61 -12.48 -1.37 5.83
CA LYS A 61 -11.96 -2.73 5.64
C LYS A 61 -11.57 -3.04 4.20
N ASN A 62 -12.35 -2.56 3.24
CA ASN A 62 -12.01 -2.72 1.82
C ASN A 62 -10.71 -1.98 1.53
N LEU A 63 -10.58 -0.77 2.08
CA LEU A 63 -9.40 0.05 1.92
C LEU A 63 -8.16 -0.53 2.60
N GLU A 64 -8.28 -1.06 3.82
CA GLU A 64 -7.22 -1.82 4.51
C GLU A 64 -6.66 -2.91 3.58
N LYS A 65 -7.55 -3.72 2.99
CA LYS A 65 -7.18 -4.78 2.05
C LYS A 65 -6.52 -4.28 0.76
N GLU A 66 -6.99 -3.16 0.23
CA GLU A 66 -6.39 -2.53 -0.96
C GLU A 66 -4.97 -2.03 -0.66
N LEU A 67 -4.75 -1.41 0.50
CA LEU A 67 -3.45 -0.94 0.96
C LEU A 67 -2.48 -2.11 1.22
N GLU A 68 -2.94 -3.19 1.86
CA GLU A 68 -2.16 -4.42 2.01
C GLU A 68 -1.75 -5.01 0.66
N GLY A 69 -2.68 -5.03 -0.31
CA GLY A 69 -2.42 -5.48 -1.67
C GLY A 69 -1.37 -4.64 -2.39
N ALA A 70 -1.47 -3.30 -2.27
CA ALA A 70 -0.52 -2.37 -2.85
C ALA A 70 0.89 -2.53 -2.24
N LEU A 71 1.00 -2.61 -0.91
CA LEU A 71 2.26 -2.86 -0.22
C LEU A 71 2.91 -4.17 -0.66
N ASN A 72 2.13 -5.25 -0.79
CA ASN A 72 2.64 -6.52 -1.28
C ASN A 72 3.08 -6.45 -2.76
N GLY A 73 2.40 -5.64 -3.57
CA GLY A 73 2.78 -5.35 -4.95
C GLY A 73 4.14 -4.64 -5.04
N VAL A 74 4.33 -3.58 -4.26
CA VAL A 74 5.62 -2.86 -4.15
C VAL A 74 6.73 -3.81 -3.71
N PHE A 75 6.49 -4.60 -2.66
CA PHE A 75 7.45 -5.57 -2.16
C PHE A 75 7.84 -6.61 -3.22
N THR A 76 6.85 -7.20 -3.90
CA THR A 76 7.09 -8.20 -4.95
C THR A 76 7.91 -7.62 -6.09
N LEU A 77 7.62 -6.39 -6.49
CA LEU A 77 8.33 -5.67 -7.54
C LEU A 77 9.78 -5.39 -7.13
N VAL A 78 10.02 -4.85 -5.94
CA VAL A 78 11.38 -4.60 -5.43
C VAL A 78 12.18 -5.90 -5.36
N ASN A 79 11.57 -6.99 -4.86
CA ASN A 79 12.22 -8.29 -4.79
C ASN A 79 12.51 -8.90 -6.15
N PHE A 80 11.62 -8.72 -7.14
CA PHE A 80 11.88 -9.16 -8.50
C PHE A 80 13.10 -8.45 -9.08
N MET A 81 13.23 -7.15 -8.78
CA MET A 81 14.31 -6.31 -9.29
C MET A 81 15.64 -6.48 -8.55
N SER A 82 15.65 -6.92 -7.28
CA SER A 82 16.88 -7.06 -6.47
C SER A 82 17.93 -7.99 -7.09
N SER A 83 17.48 -9.00 -7.86
CA SER A 83 18.35 -9.96 -8.56
C SER A 83 18.77 -9.55 -9.97
N LYS A 84 18.31 -8.39 -10.47
CA LYS A 84 18.58 -7.89 -11.82
C LYS A 84 19.84 -7.04 -11.85
N ASP A 85 20.46 -6.95 -13.02
CA ASP A 85 21.57 -6.04 -13.24
C ASP A 85 21.10 -4.58 -13.27
N LYS A 86 22.05 -3.66 -13.09
CA LYS A 86 21.77 -2.22 -12.97
C LYS A 86 21.11 -1.63 -14.22
N ASP A 87 21.55 -2.05 -15.42
CA ASP A 87 21.01 -1.52 -16.67
C ASP A 87 19.54 -1.93 -16.84
N PHE A 88 19.21 -3.17 -16.46
CA PHE A 88 17.83 -3.65 -16.43
C PHE A 88 16.99 -2.94 -15.36
N LYS A 89 17.55 -2.68 -14.17
CA LYS A 89 16.88 -1.88 -13.12
C LYS A 89 16.54 -0.47 -13.62
N GLU A 90 17.48 0.23 -14.25
CA GLU A 90 17.26 1.57 -14.80
C GLU A 90 16.22 1.57 -15.92
N LEU A 91 16.24 0.59 -16.82
CA LEU A 91 15.23 0.46 -17.88
C LEU A 91 13.82 0.23 -17.31
N PHE A 92 13.70 -0.63 -16.31
CA PHE A 92 12.41 -0.97 -15.72
C PHE A 92 11.81 0.18 -14.91
N TYR A 93 12.60 0.83 -14.04
CA TYR A 93 12.10 1.92 -13.21
C TYR A 93 11.70 3.17 -13.99
N ASN A 94 12.28 3.35 -15.19
CA ASN A 94 11.91 4.42 -16.12
C ASN A 94 10.96 3.93 -17.24
N GLY A 95 10.47 2.70 -17.15
CA GLY A 95 9.61 2.07 -18.14
C GLY A 95 8.13 2.41 -17.96
N GLU A 96 7.38 2.29 -19.05
CA GLU A 96 5.93 2.55 -19.14
C GLU A 96 5.10 1.74 -18.13
N GLU A 97 5.58 0.55 -17.76
CA GLU A 97 4.95 -0.32 -16.77
C GLU A 97 5.03 0.26 -15.35
N MET A 98 6.14 0.92 -15.01
CA MET A 98 6.32 1.55 -13.71
C MET A 98 5.61 2.90 -13.61
N GLU A 99 5.50 3.61 -14.73
CA GLU A 99 4.65 4.78 -14.88
C GLU A 99 3.17 4.42 -14.67
N SER A 100 2.68 3.36 -15.33
CA SER A 100 1.31 2.85 -15.17
C SER A 100 1.01 2.43 -13.72
N PHE A 101 1.96 1.78 -13.05
CA PHE A 101 1.81 1.42 -11.64
C PHE A 101 1.72 2.66 -10.73
N SER A 102 2.53 3.68 -11.01
CA SER A 102 2.51 4.95 -10.28
C SER A 102 1.19 5.70 -10.46
N GLU A 103 0.64 5.71 -11.68
CA GLU A 103 -0.69 6.29 -11.97
C GLU A 103 -1.81 5.55 -11.24
N PHE A 104 -1.82 4.21 -11.28
CA PHE A 104 -2.80 3.40 -10.56
C PHE A 104 -2.80 3.71 -9.05
N LEU A 105 -1.62 3.89 -8.47
CA LEU A 105 -1.46 4.27 -7.08
C LEU A 105 -1.95 5.69 -6.80
N ALA A 106 -1.58 6.67 -7.63
CA ALA A 106 -2.08 8.04 -7.49
C ALA A 106 -3.62 8.11 -7.56
N GLU A 107 -4.24 7.31 -8.42
CA GLU A 107 -5.69 7.23 -8.54
C GLU A 107 -6.32 6.59 -7.28
N SER A 108 -5.69 5.55 -6.74
CA SER A 108 -6.13 4.89 -5.50
C SER A 108 -5.99 5.81 -4.29
N LEU A 109 -4.91 6.59 -4.23
CA LEU A 109 -4.68 7.62 -3.22
C LEU A 109 -5.72 8.75 -3.30
N SER A 110 -6.05 9.21 -4.50
CA SER A 110 -7.05 10.27 -4.70
C SER A 110 -8.43 9.84 -4.20
N LYS A 111 -8.81 8.57 -4.43
CA LYS A 111 -10.08 8.01 -3.92
C LYS A 111 -10.15 8.00 -2.39
N LEU A 112 -9.00 7.92 -1.72
CA LEU A 112 -8.91 7.98 -0.25
C LEU A 112 -9.11 9.40 0.27
N GLU A 113 -8.48 10.39 -0.34
CA GLU A 113 -8.69 11.80 0.00
C GLU A 113 -10.14 12.24 -0.22
N GLU A 114 -10.78 11.72 -1.28
CA GLU A 114 -12.22 11.93 -1.52
C GLU A 114 -13.11 11.29 -0.43
N ALA A 115 -12.70 10.14 0.12
CA ALA A 115 -13.41 9.50 1.24
C ALA A 115 -13.24 10.26 2.56
N GLU A 116 -12.11 10.95 2.77
CA GLU A 116 -11.92 11.86 3.90
C GLU A 116 -12.71 13.16 3.73
N SER A 117 -12.84 13.68 2.51
CA SER A 117 -13.48 14.97 2.20
C SER A 117 -15.02 14.97 2.25
N LYS A 118 -15.65 13.79 2.37
CA LYS A 118 -17.11 13.64 2.48
C LYS A 118 -17.63 13.51 3.92
N ASN A 119 -16.77 13.68 4.92
CA ASN A 119 -17.18 13.81 6.33
C ASN A 119 -17.24 15.27 6.78
#